data_AF-A0A2N9W4W7-F1
#
_entry.id   AF-A0A2N9W4W7-F1
#
_cell.length_a   1.000
_cell.length_b   1.000
_cell.length_c   1.000
_cell.angle_alpha   90.00
_cell.angle_beta   90.00
_cell.angle_gamma   90.00
#
_symmetry.space_group_name_H-M   'P 1'
#
loop_
_entity.id
_entity.type
_entity.pdbx_description
1 polymer ?
#
loop_
_entity_poly.entity_id
_entity_poly.type
_entity_poly.pdbx_seq_one_letter_code
_entity_poly.pdbx_strand_id
1 'polypeptide(L)'
;MDFRSSVVSNVCNFGVGMAMGILSFLFGNSKPKDDGDPETGSRPEATSPSPLARIKWRDSSFPMDAVGESNYQDALIAICGAHTRYGHEGEYDALLEREPSNRYDSNAVMVKIRGKKVGYLPREQAQRVGQQMLEAGIEAAVCAARVRGGWRTNQYDEGHYGVRLAIPNHGWIDFGIGAEPPARASLPRQTAKRPVAAMSGPLLGHWIALMGAPPDEEVAQELAAAGAKIMAGVGKSTTLLVVVAERPFDAGTRSSASFRRADDLIAAGSHLRIISLSEARAMIAKSA
;
A
#
# COMPACT_ATOMS: atom_id res chain seq x y z
N MET A 1 33.59 44.36 -56.80
CA MET A 1 34.57 43.99 -55.76
C MET A 1 35.06 42.60 -56.09
N ASP A 2 36.22 42.57 -56.74
CA ASP A 2 36.99 41.38 -57.09
C ASP A 2 37.51 40.64 -55.85
N PHE A 3 37.69 39.32 -55.96
CA PHE A 3 38.87 38.51 -55.59
C PHE A 3 38.46 37.03 -55.74
N ARG A 4 38.72 36.32 -56.85
CA ARG A 4 39.97 35.70 -57.35
C ARG A 4 40.67 34.70 -56.41
N SER A 5 41.03 33.58 -57.05
CA SER A 5 42.02 32.53 -56.73
C SER A 5 41.59 31.38 -55.83
N SER A 6 42.01 30.13 -56.05
CA SER A 6 42.69 29.42 -57.16
C SER A 6 42.80 27.95 -56.70
N VAL A 7 42.54 26.95 -57.57
CA VAL A 7 43.51 25.99 -58.18
C VAL A 7 44.23 25.12 -57.12
N VAL A 8 44.32 23.79 -57.14
CA VAL A 8 44.86 22.80 -58.10
C VAL A 8 44.50 21.41 -57.52
N SER A 9 43.74 20.55 -58.21
CA SER A 9 44.16 19.39 -59.04
C SER A 9 44.94 18.25 -58.37
N ASN A 10 44.60 17.06 -58.89
CA ASN A 10 45.47 15.89 -59.16
C ASN A 10 45.64 14.84 -58.05
N VAL A 11 45.67 13.53 -58.31
CA VAL A 11 45.39 12.66 -59.49
C VAL A 11 45.68 11.22 -59.01
N CYS A 12 45.12 10.23 -59.72
CA CYS A 12 45.49 8.80 -59.80
C CYS A 12 45.24 7.89 -58.57
N ASN A 13 44.55 6.74 -58.63
CA ASN A 13 44.29 5.66 -59.62
C ASN A 13 45.15 4.40 -59.38
N PHE A 14 44.54 3.23 -59.64
CA PHE A 14 45.05 1.84 -59.68
C PHE A 14 45.46 1.19 -58.33
N GLY A 15 45.19 -0.09 -58.05
CA GLY A 15 44.64 -1.17 -58.84
C GLY A 15 44.71 -2.52 -58.09
N VAL A 16 43.70 -3.37 -58.31
CA VAL A 16 43.76 -4.82 -58.63
C VAL A 16 44.78 -5.73 -57.92
N GLY A 17 44.31 -6.85 -57.36
CA GLY A 17 45.16 -8.01 -57.05
C GLY A 17 44.39 -9.19 -56.44
N MET A 18 44.60 -10.39 -56.98
CA MET A 18 43.79 -11.61 -56.90
C MET A 18 44.61 -12.77 -56.28
N ALA A 19 43.98 -13.93 -56.08
CA ALA A 19 44.54 -15.30 -55.90
C ALA A 19 44.88 -15.74 -54.44
N MET A 20 44.19 -16.75 -53.87
CA MET A 20 44.26 -18.23 -54.03
C MET A 20 45.46 -18.89 -53.33
N GLY A 21 45.18 -19.89 -52.47
CA GLY A 21 46.20 -20.77 -51.91
C GLY A 21 45.69 -21.74 -50.84
N ILE A 22 45.56 -23.01 -51.21
CA ILE A 22 45.22 -24.18 -50.39
C ILE A 22 46.55 -24.85 -50.00
N LEU A 23 46.74 -25.31 -48.75
CA LEU A 23 47.63 -26.44 -48.48
C LEU A 23 47.31 -27.15 -47.15
N SER A 24 47.06 -28.45 -47.26
CA SER A 24 46.88 -29.43 -46.19
C SER A 24 48.23 -29.86 -45.58
N PHE A 25 48.26 -30.22 -44.29
CA PHE A 25 49.29 -31.13 -43.73
C PHE A 25 48.67 -32.09 -42.70
N LEU A 26 48.98 -33.37 -42.89
CA LEU A 26 48.71 -34.52 -42.02
C LEU A 26 49.92 -34.78 -41.09
N PHE A 27 49.66 -35.32 -39.89
CA PHE A 27 50.47 -36.12 -38.93
C PHE A 27 49.99 -35.73 -37.51
N GLY A 28 49.66 -36.57 -36.54
CA GLY A 28 49.66 -38.02 -36.39
C GLY A 28 49.56 -38.34 -34.88
N ASN A 29 48.54 -39.12 -34.51
CA ASN A 29 48.42 -40.09 -33.40
C ASN A 29 48.67 -39.70 -31.92
N SER A 30 47.65 -39.90 -31.06
CA SER A 30 47.71 -40.63 -29.77
C SER A 30 46.32 -40.65 -29.09
N LYS A 31 45.76 -41.84 -28.85
CA LYS A 31 44.64 -42.08 -27.91
C LYS A 31 45.18 -42.37 -26.50
N PRO A 32 44.42 -42.05 -25.44
CA PRO A 32 44.15 -42.97 -24.34
C PRO A 32 42.63 -43.12 -24.11
N LYS A 33 42.06 -44.33 -24.15
CA LYS A 33 41.76 -45.25 -23.01
C LYS A 33 40.73 -44.70 -22.00
N ASP A 34 39.47 -45.00 -22.31
CA ASP A 34 38.35 -45.52 -21.50
C ASP A 34 38.42 -45.38 -19.96
N ASP A 35 37.47 -44.63 -19.39
CA ASP A 35 37.02 -44.70 -17.99
C ASP A 35 35.57 -44.18 -17.88
N GLY A 36 34.59 -45.09 -17.86
CA GLY A 36 33.32 -45.01 -17.10
C GLY A 36 32.28 -43.91 -17.40
N ASP A 37 31.15 -44.31 -17.99
CA ASP A 37 29.83 -43.81 -17.57
C ASP A 37 29.33 -44.76 -16.46
N PRO A 38 28.60 -44.31 -15.39
CA PRO A 38 27.51 -43.36 -15.50
C PRO A 38 27.27 -42.48 -14.26
N GLU A 39 27.18 -41.15 -14.38
CA GLU A 39 26.27 -40.37 -13.51
C GLU A 39 25.71 -39.19 -14.29
N THR A 40 24.55 -39.43 -14.89
CA THR A 40 23.58 -38.41 -15.28
C THR A 40 23.22 -37.60 -14.04
N GLY A 41 24.03 -36.58 -13.76
CA GLY A 41 23.71 -35.52 -12.82
C GLY A 41 22.41 -34.88 -13.27
N SER A 42 21.34 -35.24 -12.55
CA SER A 42 20.02 -34.64 -12.62
C SER A 42 20.14 -33.11 -12.64
N ARG A 43 20.01 -32.54 -13.83
CA ARG A 43 19.54 -31.16 -14.02
C ARG A 43 18.37 -30.97 -13.07
N PRO A 44 18.37 -29.99 -12.14
CA PRO A 44 17.28 -29.83 -11.20
C PRO A 44 15.99 -29.74 -12.01
N GLU A 45 15.21 -30.79 -11.86
CA GLU A 45 13.91 -30.98 -12.42
C GLU A 45 13.11 -29.76 -11.99
N ALA A 46 12.67 -28.97 -12.97
CA ALA A 46 11.91 -27.77 -12.72
C ALA A 46 10.74 -28.14 -11.84
N THR A 47 10.84 -27.77 -10.55
CA THR A 47 9.82 -28.03 -9.56
C THR A 47 8.54 -27.42 -10.12
N SER A 48 7.61 -28.29 -10.52
CA SER A 48 6.30 -27.87 -10.99
C SER A 48 5.74 -26.93 -9.93
N PRO A 49 5.31 -25.71 -10.28
CA PRO A 49 4.87 -24.77 -9.26
C PRO A 49 3.70 -25.42 -8.55
N SER A 50 3.88 -25.70 -7.26
CA SER A 50 2.77 -25.86 -6.33
C SER A 50 1.76 -24.76 -6.67
N PRO A 51 0.45 -25.04 -6.74
CA PRO A 51 -0.53 -24.03 -7.11
C PRO A 51 -0.32 -22.82 -6.21
N LEU A 52 0.17 -21.73 -6.80
CA LEU A 52 0.55 -20.54 -6.04
C LEU A 52 -0.71 -20.07 -5.31
N ALA A 53 -0.55 -19.81 -4.02
CA ALA A 53 -1.62 -19.28 -3.19
C ALA A 53 -2.22 -18.05 -3.87
N ARG A 54 -3.53 -18.04 -4.16
CA ARG A 54 -4.19 -16.93 -4.84
C ARG A 54 -5.02 -16.15 -3.83
N ILE A 55 -4.60 -14.90 -3.61
CA ILE A 55 -5.27 -13.98 -2.71
C ILE A 55 -6.68 -13.72 -3.21
N LYS A 56 -7.66 -13.98 -2.35
CA LYS A 56 -9.07 -13.70 -2.59
C LYS A 56 -9.40 -12.33 -2.00
N TRP A 57 -9.81 -11.41 -2.85
CA TRP A 57 -10.27 -10.08 -2.46
C TRP A 57 -11.47 -9.67 -3.29
N ARG A 58 -12.18 -8.62 -2.87
CA ARG A 58 -13.33 -8.08 -3.60
C ARG A 58 -12.94 -7.72 -5.03
N ASP A 59 -13.77 -8.12 -5.98
CA ASP A 59 -13.57 -7.82 -7.39
C ASP A 59 -13.44 -6.31 -7.64
N SER A 60 -12.55 -5.96 -8.55
CA SER A 60 -12.28 -4.58 -8.99
C SER A 60 -11.89 -3.58 -7.88
N SER A 61 -11.47 -4.06 -6.70
CA SER A 61 -10.99 -3.24 -5.59
C SER A 61 -9.47 -3.36 -5.42
N PHE A 62 -8.75 -2.26 -5.59
CA PHE A 62 -7.28 -2.20 -5.48
C PHE A 62 -6.84 -1.15 -4.46
N PRO A 63 -7.03 -1.38 -3.15
CA PRO A 63 -6.84 -0.36 -2.13
C PRO A 63 -5.37 -0.13 -1.74
N MET A 64 -4.46 -1.05 -2.06
CA MET A 64 -3.06 -1.00 -1.67
C MET A 64 -2.20 -0.46 -2.81
N ASP A 65 -1.45 0.61 -2.56
CA ASP A 65 -0.43 1.10 -3.49
C ASP A 65 0.89 0.33 -3.27
N ALA A 66 1.57 -0.02 -4.36
CA ALA A 66 2.96 -0.45 -4.28
C ALA A 66 3.84 0.77 -3.96
N VAL A 67 5.09 0.52 -3.56
CA VAL A 67 6.10 1.56 -3.34
C VAL A 67 7.38 1.27 -4.09
N GLY A 68 8.11 2.34 -4.41
CA GLY A 68 9.39 2.28 -5.10
C GLY A 68 9.27 2.03 -6.60
N GLU A 69 8.07 2.16 -7.19
CA GLU A 69 7.82 1.94 -8.62
C GLU A 69 8.61 2.90 -9.52
N SER A 70 9.03 4.06 -8.98
CA SER A 70 9.92 4.99 -9.68
C SER A 70 11.25 4.34 -10.09
N ASN A 71 11.75 3.37 -9.32
CA ASN A 71 12.97 2.63 -9.62
C ASN A 71 12.76 1.53 -10.66
N TYR A 72 11.51 1.28 -11.06
CA TYR A 72 11.11 0.17 -11.93
C TYR A 72 10.24 0.62 -13.12
N GLN A 73 10.31 1.90 -13.51
CA GLN A 73 9.55 2.43 -14.64
C GLN A 73 9.87 1.69 -15.94
N ASP A 74 11.12 1.31 -16.19
CA ASP A 74 11.50 0.51 -17.37
C ASP A 74 10.79 -0.85 -17.42
N ALA A 75 10.60 -1.48 -16.26
CA ALA A 75 9.87 -2.75 -16.17
C ALA A 75 8.38 -2.54 -16.45
N LEU A 76 7.79 -1.46 -15.95
CA LEU A 76 6.38 -1.10 -16.17
C LEU A 76 6.11 -0.71 -17.63
N ILE A 77 7.03 0.03 -18.26
CA ILE A 77 7.01 0.33 -19.70
C ILE A 77 7.08 -0.95 -20.52
N ALA A 78 7.94 -1.91 -20.13
CA ALA A 78 8.01 -3.20 -20.83
C ALA A 78 6.72 -4.05 -20.70
N ILE A 79 5.89 -3.81 -19.68
CA ILE A 79 4.62 -4.51 -19.45
C ILE A 79 3.46 -3.81 -20.19
N CYS A 80 3.38 -2.49 -20.07
CA CYS A 80 2.23 -1.67 -20.51
C CYS A 80 2.44 -1.03 -21.89
N GLY A 81 3.69 -0.90 -22.33
CA GLY A 81 4.10 -0.15 -23.51
C GLY A 81 4.70 1.22 -23.18
N ALA A 82 5.15 1.91 -24.23
CA ALA A 82 5.67 3.27 -24.13
C ALA A 82 4.60 4.26 -23.62
N HIS A 83 5.05 5.41 -23.11
CA HIS A 83 4.15 6.47 -22.68
C HIS A 83 3.26 6.93 -23.84
N THR A 84 1.97 7.13 -23.57
CA THR A 84 0.99 7.61 -24.55
C THR A 84 0.37 8.92 -24.07
N ARG A 85 -0.33 9.68 -24.92
CA ARG A 85 -0.98 10.92 -24.44
C ARG A 85 -2.06 10.69 -23.38
N TYR A 86 -2.69 9.51 -23.39
CA TYR A 86 -3.79 9.15 -22.48
C TYR A 86 -3.32 8.28 -21.31
N GLY A 87 -2.06 7.85 -21.33
CA GLY A 87 -1.56 6.83 -20.44
C GLY A 87 -2.10 5.45 -20.77
N HIS A 88 -1.96 4.55 -19.81
CA HIS A 88 -2.40 3.17 -19.90
C HIS A 88 -3.09 2.80 -18.58
N GLU A 89 -4.20 2.05 -18.68
CA GLU A 89 -4.85 1.38 -17.56
C GLU A 89 -5.05 -0.08 -17.93
N GLY A 90 -4.53 -0.98 -17.09
CA GLY A 90 -4.67 -2.41 -17.31
C GLY A 90 -4.61 -3.19 -16.00
N GLU A 91 -5.29 -4.34 -16.00
CA GLU A 91 -5.29 -5.28 -14.88
C GLU A 91 -4.44 -6.50 -15.22
N TYR A 92 -3.67 -6.97 -14.23
CA TYR A 92 -2.69 -8.03 -14.37
C TYR A 92 -2.67 -8.91 -13.12
N ASP A 93 -2.15 -10.13 -13.23
CA ASP A 93 -1.77 -10.93 -12.08
C ASP A 93 -0.39 -10.44 -11.56
N ALA A 94 -0.33 -10.08 -10.28
CA ALA A 94 0.89 -9.76 -9.56
C ALA A 94 1.28 -10.88 -8.60
N LEU A 95 2.53 -11.28 -8.66
CA LEU A 95 3.17 -12.21 -7.72
C LEU A 95 3.82 -11.42 -6.60
N LEU A 96 3.40 -11.69 -5.37
CA LEU A 96 4.07 -11.28 -4.15
C LEU A 96 5.04 -12.36 -3.72
N GLU A 97 6.26 -11.96 -3.39
CA GLU A 97 7.33 -12.88 -2.99
C GLU A 97 8.12 -12.25 -1.84
N ARG A 98 8.34 -13.00 -0.76
CA ARG A 98 9.14 -12.50 0.36
C ARG A 98 10.62 -12.42 -0.03
N GLU A 99 11.28 -11.35 0.37
CA GLU A 99 12.71 -11.12 0.12
C GLU A 99 13.45 -10.90 1.46
N PRO A 100 13.59 -11.93 2.32
CA PRO A 100 14.20 -11.77 3.64
C PRO A 100 15.69 -11.41 3.60
N SER A 101 16.36 -11.68 2.47
CA SER A 101 17.75 -11.29 2.21
C SER A 101 17.91 -9.82 1.77
N ASN A 102 16.82 -9.04 1.73
CA ASN A 102 16.88 -7.64 1.33
C ASN A 102 17.66 -6.82 2.38
N ARG A 103 18.70 -6.11 1.91
CA ARG A 103 19.62 -5.32 2.75
C ARG A 103 18.97 -4.16 3.51
N TYR A 104 17.79 -3.71 3.10
CA TYR A 104 17.10 -2.56 3.70
C TYR A 104 16.00 -2.97 4.67
N ASP A 105 15.33 -4.09 4.39
CA ASP A 105 14.21 -4.60 5.18
C ASP A 105 14.10 -6.12 5.04
N SER A 106 14.37 -6.85 6.12
CA SER A 106 14.24 -8.32 6.16
C SER A 106 12.79 -8.79 6.05
N ASN A 107 11.81 -7.89 6.16
CA ASN A 107 10.40 -8.20 5.95
C ASN A 107 9.90 -7.78 4.56
N ALA A 108 10.80 -7.36 3.66
CA ALA A 108 10.43 -6.89 2.34
C ALA A 108 9.60 -7.94 1.57
N VAL A 109 8.49 -7.48 0.99
CA VAL A 109 7.68 -8.28 0.06
C VAL A 109 7.73 -7.60 -1.29
N MET A 110 8.37 -8.27 -2.23
CA MET A 110 8.55 -7.83 -3.60
C MET A 110 7.28 -8.07 -4.43
N VAL A 111 6.98 -7.14 -5.33
CA VAL A 111 5.87 -7.24 -6.28
C VAL A 111 6.43 -7.50 -7.68
N LYS A 112 6.01 -8.60 -8.32
CA LYS A 112 6.35 -8.94 -9.70
C LYS A 112 5.11 -9.00 -10.58
N ILE A 113 5.17 -8.42 -11.78
CA ILE A 113 4.12 -8.55 -12.81
C ILE A 113 4.78 -9.11 -14.07
N ARG A 114 4.20 -10.14 -14.68
CA ARG A 114 4.79 -10.86 -15.83
C ARG A 114 6.28 -11.24 -15.61
N GLY A 115 6.62 -11.66 -14.39
CA GLY A 115 7.99 -12.04 -13.99
C GLY A 115 8.96 -10.89 -13.77
N LYS A 116 8.57 -9.62 -14.00
CA LYS A 116 9.41 -8.45 -13.78
C LYS A 116 9.10 -7.80 -12.44
N LYS A 117 10.14 -7.40 -11.70
CA LYS A 117 10.01 -6.64 -10.45
C LYS A 117 9.49 -5.23 -10.78
N VAL A 118 8.38 -4.86 -10.16
CA VAL A 118 7.71 -3.56 -10.40
C VAL A 118 7.68 -2.66 -9.16
N GLY A 119 7.98 -3.21 -7.99
CA GLY A 119 7.99 -2.47 -6.74
C GLY A 119 8.00 -3.39 -5.53
N TYR A 120 7.64 -2.82 -4.39
CA TYR A 120 7.54 -3.50 -3.09
C TYR A 120 6.21 -3.15 -2.41
N LEU A 121 5.82 -3.95 -1.43
CA LEU A 121 4.79 -3.53 -0.47
C LEU A 121 5.34 -2.43 0.45
N PRO A 122 4.51 -1.47 0.90
CA PRO A 122 4.90 -0.53 1.96
C PRO A 122 5.42 -1.28 3.19
N ARG A 123 6.46 -0.77 3.84
CA ARG A 123 7.19 -1.47 4.93
C ARG A 123 6.28 -2.08 6.01
N GLU A 124 5.33 -1.30 6.52
CA GLU A 124 4.36 -1.77 7.53
C GLU A 124 3.48 -2.91 7.00
N GLN A 125 3.10 -2.82 5.72
CA GLN A 125 2.30 -3.84 5.06
C GLN A 125 3.13 -5.07 4.71
N ALA A 126 4.39 -4.91 4.33
CA ALA A 126 5.33 -5.98 4.06
C ALA A 126 5.54 -6.85 5.30
N GLN A 127 5.70 -6.23 6.48
CA GLN A 127 5.75 -6.96 7.76
C GLN A 127 4.48 -7.78 8.01
N ARG A 128 3.30 -7.15 7.90
CA ARG A 128 2.01 -7.82 8.14
C ARG A 128 1.78 -8.98 7.16
N VAL A 129 1.93 -8.72 5.86
CA VAL A 129 1.70 -9.70 4.80
C VAL A 129 2.74 -10.81 4.87
N GLY A 130 4.01 -10.46 5.04
CA GLY A 130 5.12 -11.41 5.16
C GLY A 130 4.99 -12.34 6.37
N GLN A 131 4.50 -11.83 7.51
CA GLN A 131 4.19 -12.65 8.67
C GLN A 131 3.03 -13.63 8.38
N GLN A 132 1.92 -13.16 7.78
CA GLN A 132 0.80 -14.04 7.45
C GLN A 132 1.18 -15.09 6.39
N MET A 133 2.07 -14.76 5.45
CA MET A 133 2.64 -15.71 4.50
C MET A 133 3.48 -16.79 5.20
N LEU A 134 4.31 -16.40 6.18
CA LEU A 134 5.11 -17.32 6.98
C LEU A 134 4.22 -18.26 7.83
N GLU A 135 3.19 -17.71 8.48
CA GLU A 135 2.21 -18.48 9.26
C GLU A 135 1.43 -19.47 8.39
N ALA A 136 1.15 -19.09 7.15
CA ALA A 136 0.53 -19.94 6.14
C ALA A 136 1.51 -20.94 5.49
N GLY A 137 2.81 -20.85 5.75
CA GLY A 137 3.83 -21.70 5.13
C GLY A 137 4.02 -21.46 3.63
N ILE A 138 3.73 -20.26 3.14
CA ILE A 138 3.86 -19.87 1.73
C ILE A 138 4.96 -18.82 1.56
N GLU A 139 5.75 -18.96 0.49
CA GLU A 139 6.79 -17.97 0.16
C GLU A 139 6.34 -16.98 -0.92
N ALA A 140 5.31 -17.34 -1.69
CA ALA A 140 4.76 -16.50 -2.74
C ALA A 140 3.24 -16.63 -2.84
N ALA A 141 2.59 -15.53 -3.24
CA ALA A 141 1.14 -15.46 -3.44
C ALA A 141 0.79 -14.59 -4.66
N VAL A 142 -0.27 -14.93 -5.37
CA VAL A 142 -0.77 -14.18 -6.54
C VAL A 142 -1.97 -13.33 -6.14
N CYS A 143 -2.00 -12.07 -6.55
CA CYS A 143 -3.15 -11.18 -6.42
C CYS A 143 -3.43 -10.45 -7.73
N ALA A 144 -4.65 -9.92 -7.88
CA ALA A 144 -4.93 -9.00 -8.96
C ALA A 144 -4.22 -7.65 -8.71
N ALA A 145 -3.71 -7.04 -9.76
CA ALA A 145 -3.07 -5.74 -9.74
C ALA A 145 -3.61 -4.87 -10.86
N ARG A 146 -3.69 -3.57 -10.61
CA ARG A 146 -4.03 -2.56 -11.60
C ARG A 146 -2.85 -1.61 -11.78
N VAL A 147 -2.38 -1.50 -13.01
CA VAL A 147 -1.32 -0.56 -13.40
C VAL A 147 -1.96 0.63 -14.10
N ARG A 148 -1.62 1.84 -13.66
CA ARG A 148 -2.13 3.10 -14.25
C ARG A 148 -1.02 4.13 -14.42
N GLY A 149 -1.22 5.06 -15.34
CA GLY A 149 -0.30 6.17 -15.58
C GLY A 149 0.43 6.01 -16.90
N GLY A 150 1.68 6.44 -16.98
CA GLY A 150 2.44 6.41 -18.23
C GLY A 150 1.93 7.38 -19.27
N TRP A 151 1.33 8.50 -18.84
CA TRP A 151 0.87 9.53 -19.77
C TRP A 151 2.00 10.51 -20.07
N ARG A 152 2.04 11.04 -21.30
CA ARG A 152 2.99 12.09 -21.69
C ARG A 152 2.30 13.09 -22.60
N THR A 153 2.15 14.33 -22.12
CA THR A 153 1.53 15.42 -22.88
C THR A 153 2.56 16.14 -23.75
N ASN A 154 3.78 16.33 -23.21
CA ASN A 154 4.91 16.92 -23.93
C ASN A 154 6.24 16.41 -23.35
N GLN A 155 7.38 16.98 -23.79
CA GLN A 155 8.70 16.51 -23.36
C GLN A 155 9.05 16.77 -21.88
N TYR A 156 8.33 17.67 -21.21
CA TYR A 156 8.53 18.09 -19.82
C TYR A 156 7.36 17.72 -18.89
N ASP A 157 6.28 17.14 -19.44
CA ASP A 157 5.03 16.85 -18.73
C ASP A 157 4.63 15.39 -18.98
N GLU A 158 5.07 14.52 -18.08
CA GLU A 158 4.81 13.09 -18.09
C GLU A 158 4.45 12.59 -16.68
N GLY A 159 3.56 11.60 -16.63
CA GLY A 159 3.18 10.90 -15.41
C GLY A 159 3.71 9.48 -15.41
N HIS A 160 4.36 9.11 -14.30
CA HIS A 160 4.86 7.75 -14.10
C HIS A 160 3.75 6.70 -14.01
N TYR A 161 4.14 5.45 -14.25
CA TYR A 161 3.32 4.29 -13.96
C TYR A 161 3.28 4.02 -12.45
N GLY A 162 2.09 3.84 -11.91
CA GLY A 162 1.83 3.39 -10.54
C GLY A 162 1.11 2.03 -10.53
N VAL A 163 1.31 1.27 -9.45
CA VAL A 163 0.76 -0.08 -9.30
C VAL A 163 -0.12 -0.15 -8.05
N ARG A 164 -1.34 -0.67 -8.21
CA ARG A 164 -2.27 -0.94 -7.10
C ARG A 164 -2.60 -2.41 -7.01
N LEU A 165 -2.70 -2.95 -5.81
CA LEU A 165 -2.89 -4.37 -5.54
C LEU A 165 -4.25 -4.62 -4.87
N ALA A 166 -4.89 -5.73 -5.24
CA ALA A 166 -6.14 -6.21 -4.67
C ALA A 166 -5.88 -6.94 -3.33
N ILE A 167 -5.31 -6.21 -2.38
CA ILE A 167 -4.95 -6.69 -1.04
C ILE A 167 -5.43 -5.65 -0.04
N PRO A 168 -6.05 -6.05 1.09
CA PRO A 168 -6.49 -5.09 2.10
C PRO A 168 -5.31 -4.28 2.67
N ASN A 169 -5.53 -2.98 2.92
CA ASN A 169 -4.56 -2.14 3.64
C ASN A 169 -4.40 -2.53 5.11
N HIS A 170 -5.33 -3.29 5.69
CA HIS A 170 -5.32 -3.67 7.10
C HIS A 170 -5.97 -5.04 7.30
N GLY A 171 -5.57 -5.75 8.34
CA GLY A 171 -6.23 -6.97 8.79
C GLY A 171 -5.68 -8.25 8.17
N TRP A 172 -6.53 -9.26 8.05
CA TRP A 172 -6.15 -10.58 7.56
C TRP A 172 -6.32 -10.71 6.04
N ILE A 173 -5.50 -11.55 5.41
CA ILE A 173 -5.49 -11.84 3.98
C ILE A 173 -5.91 -13.30 3.75
N ASP A 174 -6.94 -13.50 2.93
CA ASP A 174 -7.31 -14.82 2.44
C ASP A 174 -6.40 -15.20 1.27
N PHE A 175 -5.43 -16.08 1.51
CA PHE A 175 -4.53 -16.59 0.47
C PHE A 175 -5.14 -17.69 -0.40
N GLY A 176 -6.43 -18.02 -0.21
CA GLY A 176 -7.14 -19.03 -1.00
C GLY A 176 -6.77 -20.47 -0.66
N ILE A 177 -5.98 -20.69 0.39
CA ILE A 177 -5.47 -22.01 0.82
C ILE A 177 -6.36 -22.70 1.88
N GLY A 178 -7.57 -22.18 2.12
CA GLY A 178 -8.51 -22.74 3.10
C GLY A 178 -8.17 -22.44 4.56
N ALA A 179 -7.21 -21.55 4.82
CA ALA A 179 -6.98 -21.00 6.15
C ALA A 179 -8.22 -20.19 6.57
N GLU A 180 -8.82 -20.55 7.69
CA GLU A 180 -9.95 -19.81 8.23
C GLU A 180 -9.44 -18.44 8.72
N PRO A 181 -10.20 -17.35 8.51
CA PRO A 181 -9.83 -16.05 9.06
C PRO A 181 -9.56 -16.22 10.56
N PRO A 182 -8.49 -15.62 11.11
CA PRO A 182 -8.25 -15.68 12.54
C PRO A 182 -9.54 -15.21 13.22
N ALA A 183 -10.15 -16.10 14.00
CA ALA A 183 -11.39 -15.85 14.72
C ALA A 183 -11.18 -14.52 15.40
N ARG A 184 -11.87 -13.46 14.92
CA ARG A 184 -11.50 -12.05 15.18
C ARG A 184 -10.94 -11.97 16.58
N ALA A 185 -9.61 -11.97 16.69
CA ALA A 185 -8.99 -11.47 17.87
C ALA A 185 -9.26 -10.00 17.70
N SER A 186 -10.45 -9.57 18.15
CA SER A 186 -10.51 -8.35 18.90
C SER A 186 -9.40 -8.53 19.91
N LEU A 187 -8.18 -8.07 19.55
CA LEU A 187 -7.39 -7.28 20.49
C LEU A 187 -8.48 -6.53 21.23
N PRO A 188 -8.73 -6.81 22.52
CA PRO A 188 -9.73 -6.07 23.22
C PRO A 188 -9.32 -4.64 22.93
N ARG A 189 -10.13 -3.93 22.12
CA ARG A 189 -9.96 -2.51 21.96
C ARG A 189 -9.99 -2.11 23.41
N GLN A 190 -8.85 -1.71 23.95
CA GLN A 190 -8.70 -1.55 25.38
C GLN A 190 -9.58 -0.34 25.64
N THR A 191 -10.86 -0.60 25.86
CA THR A 191 -11.85 0.42 26.07
C THR A 191 -11.49 0.82 27.47
N ALA A 192 -10.66 1.85 27.55
CA ALA A 192 -10.49 2.65 28.74
C ALA A 192 -11.80 2.60 29.50
N LYS A 193 -11.75 2.02 30.71
CA LYS A 193 -12.94 1.69 31.48
C LYS A 193 -13.64 3.03 31.76
N ARG A 194 -14.76 3.28 31.08
CA ARG A 194 -15.46 4.57 31.21
C ARG A 194 -15.84 4.80 32.66
N PRO A 195 -15.76 6.04 33.15
CA PRO A 195 -16.16 6.37 34.50
C PRO A 195 -17.64 6.03 34.71
N VAL A 196 -17.95 5.57 35.92
CA VAL A 196 -19.32 5.29 36.33
C VAL A 196 -20.00 6.61 36.67
N ALA A 197 -21.17 6.86 36.08
CA ALA A 197 -21.96 8.05 36.38
C ALA A 197 -22.45 8.03 37.83
N ALA A 198 -22.36 9.16 38.52
CA ALA A 198 -22.96 9.33 39.84
C ALA A 198 -24.49 9.17 39.76
N MET A 199 -25.10 8.65 40.83
CA MET A 199 -26.56 8.42 40.90
C MET A 199 -27.37 9.72 41.02
N SER A 200 -26.69 10.84 41.26
CA SER A 200 -27.27 12.16 41.43
C SER A 200 -26.30 13.21 40.91
N GLY A 201 -26.84 14.36 40.50
CA GLY A 201 -26.02 15.50 40.11
C GLY A 201 -26.69 16.32 39.01
N PRO A 202 -26.10 17.47 38.68
CA PRO A 202 -26.70 18.43 37.77
C PRO A 202 -26.73 17.98 36.31
N LEU A 203 -25.93 16.95 35.96
CA LEU A 203 -25.93 16.33 34.64
C LEU A 203 -26.70 15.01 34.59
N LEU A 204 -27.48 14.68 35.63
CA LEU A 204 -28.27 13.46 35.67
C LEU A 204 -29.23 13.39 34.46
N GLY A 205 -29.19 12.28 33.73
CA GLY A 205 -29.99 12.06 32.53
C GLY A 205 -29.34 12.51 31.23
N HIS A 206 -28.21 13.24 31.29
CA HIS A 206 -27.44 13.57 30.08
C HIS A 206 -26.52 12.43 29.65
N TRP A 207 -26.57 12.11 28.36
CA TRP A 207 -25.73 11.09 27.72
C TRP A 207 -24.73 11.82 26.83
N ILE A 208 -23.49 11.88 27.29
CA ILE A 208 -22.47 12.80 26.77
C ILE A 208 -21.44 12.04 25.94
N ALA A 209 -21.21 12.50 24.71
CA ALA A 209 -20.02 12.12 23.95
C ALA A 209 -18.96 13.23 24.08
N LEU A 210 -17.71 12.85 24.36
CA LEU A 210 -16.58 13.77 24.44
C LEU A 210 -15.79 13.78 23.13
N MET A 211 -15.38 14.96 22.69
CA MET A 211 -14.53 15.18 21.53
C MET A 211 -13.30 15.98 21.95
N GLY A 212 -12.11 15.48 21.63
CA GLY A 212 -10.84 16.12 21.97
C GLY A 212 -10.22 15.64 23.28
N ALA A 213 -10.91 14.81 24.05
CA ALA A 213 -10.41 14.18 25.28
C ALA A 213 -10.70 12.67 25.28
N PRO A 214 -9.76 11.81 25.72
CA PRO A 214 -10.05 10.40 25.93
C PRO A 214 -11.08 10.18 27.06
N PRO A 215 -11.88 9.11 27.01
CA PRO A 215 -13.00 8.89 27.96
C PRO A 215 -12.61 8.55 29.41
N ASP A 216 -11.34 8.27 29.69
CA ASP A 216 -10.77 8.00 31.02
C ASP A 216 -10.06 9.22 31.64
N GLU A 217 -9.98 10.32 30.90
CA GLU A 217 -9.35 11.56 31.34
C GLU A 217 -10.16 12.28 32.44
N GLU A 218 -9.52 13.24 33.11
CA GLU A 218 -10.07 14.07 34.19
C GLU A 218 -11.44 14.67 33.85
N VAL A 219 -11.60 15.18 32.63
CA VAL A 219 -12.87 15.77 32.15
C VAL A 219 -14.00 14.76 32.13
N ALA A 220 -13.75 13.51 31.71
CA ALA A 220 -14.78 12.48 31.68
C ALA A 220 -15.19 12.07 33.09
N GLN A 221 -14.24 12.02 34.02
CA GLN A 221 -14.50 11.73 35.44
C GLN A 221 -15.30 12.86 36.09
N GLU A 222 -14.96 14.12 35.82
CA GLU A 222 -15.67 15.31 36.28
C GLU A 222 -17.15 15.29 35.85
N LEU A 223 -17.42 15.08 34.56
CA LEU A 223 -18.78 15.03 34.04
C LEU A 223 -19.57 13.82 34.59
N ALA A 224 -18.91 12.67 34.73
CA ALA A 224 -19.53 11.49 35.31
C ALA A 224 -19.86 11.67 36.79
N ALA A 225 -18.98 12.32 37.57
CA ALA A 225 -19.22 12.67 38.97
C ALA A 225 -20.41 13.64 39.12
N ALA A 226 -20.66 14.48 38.13
CA ALA A 226 -21.86 15.32 38.05
C ALA A 226 -23.13 14.59 37.57
N GLY A 227 -23.07 13.27 37.33
CA GLY A 227 -24.22 12.42 36.98
C GLY A 227 -24.39 12.12 35.49
N ALA A 228 -23.46 12.56 34.63
CA ALA A 228 -23.55 12.31 33.20
C ALA A 228 -23.11 10.89 32.83
N LYS A 229 -23.79 10.29 31.85
CA LYS A 229 -23.38 9.00 31.26
C LYS A 229 -22.44 9.22 30.07
N ILE A 230 -21.19 8.77 30.18
CA ILE A 230 -20.17 8.93 29.11
C ILE A 230 -20.34 7.87 28.00
N MET A 231 -20.49 8.34 26.78
CA MET A 231 -20.75 7.57 25.57
C MET A 231 -19.47 7.31 24.77
N ALA A 232 -19.46 6.24 23.97
CA ALA A 232 -18.33 5.89 23.09
C ALA A 232 -18.09 6.90 21.95
N GLY A 233 -19.10 7.71 21.65
CA GLY A 233 -19.19 8.59 20.50
C GLY A 233 -20.63 9.05 20.31
N VAL A 234 -20.86 9.81 19.24
CA VAL A 234 -22.16 10.43 18.96
C VAL A 234 -23.14 9.42 18.35
N GLY A 235 -24.26 9.19 19.05
CA GLY A 235 -25.33 8.29 18.65
C GLY A 235 -26.73 8.90 18.82
N LYS A 236 -27.77 8.12 18.49
CA LYS A 236 -29.18 8.58 18.51
C LYS A 236 -29.67 8.99 19.91
N SER A 237 -29.07 8.42 20.94
CA SER A 237 -29.41 8.66 22.34
C SER A 237 -28.47 9.65 23.02
N THR A 238 -27.51 10.22 22.28
CA THR A 238 -26.59 11.23 22.80
C THR A 238 -27.34 12.55 22.95
N THR A 239 -27.37 13.10 24.15
CA THR A 239 -28.03 14.37 24.43
C THR A 239 -27.06 15.55 24.26
N LEU A 240 -25.77 15.34 24.54
CA LEU A 240 -24.75 16.38 24.43
C LEU A 240 -23.49 15.84 23.75
N LEU A 241 -22.97 16.61 22.80
CA LEU A 241 -21.59 16.50 22.35
C LEU A 241 -20.79 17.62 23.04
N VAL A 242 -19.87 17.23 23.92
CA VAL A 242 -18.97 18.18 24.59
C VAL A 242 -17.64 18.18 23.84
N VAL A 243 -17.27 19.35 23.32
CA VAL A 243 -16.01 19.59 22.63
C VAL A 243 -15.02 20.19 23.61
N VAL A 244 -13.84 19.58 23.76
CA VAL A 244 -12.73 20.09 24.57
C VAL A 244 -11.98 21.18 23.79
N ALA A 245 -12.71 22.23 23.49
CA ALA A 245 -12.27 23.47 22.88
C ALA A 245 -13.34 24.54 23.16
N GLU A 246 -12.98 25.80 22.98
CA GLU A 246 -13.91 26.92 23.16
C GLU A 246 -14.59 27.34 21.86
N ARG A 247 -15.72 28.01 21.99
CA ARG A 247 -16.40 28.63 20.86
C ARG A 247 -15.73 29.97 20.51
N PRO A 248 -15.67 30.35 19.23
CA PRO A 248 -16.14 29.60 18.06
C PRO A 248 -15.23 28.42 17.72
N PHE A 249 -15.82 27.26 17.39
CA PHE A 249 -15.06 26.09 16.98
C PHE A 249 -14.42 26.32 15.61
N ASP A 250 -13.14 25.98 15.49
CA ASP A 250 -12.39 26.10 14.25
C ASP A 250 -12.86 25.11 13.16
N ALA A 251 -12.36 25.30 11.94
CA ALA A 251 -12.71 24.45 10.81
C ALA A 251 -12.29 22.97 11.02
N GLY A 252 -11.18 22.73 11.72
CA GLY A 252 -10.69 21.39 12.02
C GLY A 252 -11.68 20.62 12.90
N THR A 253 -12.08 21.22 14.00
CA THR A 253 -13.08 20.71 14.95
C THR A 253 -14.40 20.39 14.24
N ARG A 254 -14.88 21.33 13.41
CA ARG A 254 -16.14 21.18 12.66
C ARG A 254 -16.08 20.10 11.58
N SER A 255 -14.91 19.86 10.99
CA SER A 255 -14.72 18.82 9.97
C SER A 255 -14.61 17.40 10.53
N SER A 256 -14.40 17.26 11.85
CA SER A 256 -14.26 15.96 12.51
C SER A 256 -15.50 15.09 12.35
N ALA A 257 -15.31 13.76 12.35
CA ALA A 257 -16.40 12.80 12.15
C ALA A 257 -17.48 12.90 13.24
N SER A 258 -17.08 13.11 14.49
CA SER A 258 -18.03 13.26 15.61
C SER A 258 -18.83 14.57 15.51
N PHE A 259 -18.23 15.66 15.02
CA PHE A 259 -18.92 16.95 14.87
C PHE A 259 -19.94 16.87 13.75
N ARG A 260 -19.52 16.40 12.57
CA ARG A 260 -20.42 16.20 11.42
C ARG A 260 -21.58 15.28 11.76
N ARG A 261 -21.30 14.18 12.48
CA ARG A 261 -22.36 13.26 12.91
C ARG A 261 -23.34 13.90 13.91
N ALA A 262 -22.87 14.78 14.78
CA ALA A 262 -23.74 15.54 15.67
C ALA A 262 -24.61 16.53 14.87
N ASP A 263 -24.02 17.28 13.94
CA ASP A 263 -24.74 18.18 13.03
C ASP A 263 -25.80 17.44 12.22
N ASP A 264 -25.47 16.26 11.66
CA ASP A 264 -26.41 15.42 10.90
C ASP A 264 -27.61 15.00 11.77
N LEU A 265 -27.36 14.61 13.03
CA LEU A 265 -28.44 14.22 13.96
C LEU A 265 -29.30 15.42 14.36
N ILE A 266 -28.69 16.59 14.57
CA ILE A 266 -29.42 17.83 14.86
C ILE A 266 -30.29 18.21 13.67
N ALA A 267 -29.75 18.17 12.46
CA ALA A 267 -30.49 18.44 11.22
C ALA A 267 -31.64 17.44 11.02
N ALA A 268 -31.48 16.20 11.48
CA ALA A 268 -32.53 15.19 11.51
C ALA A 268 -33.55 15.35 12.66
N GLY A 269 -33.48 16.43 13.44
CA GLY A 269 -34.43 16.74 14.52
C GLY A 269 -34.11 16.09 15.87
N SER A 270 -32.88 15.60 16.08
CA SER A 270 -32.45 15.12 17.40
C SER A 270 -32.39 16.27 18.41
N HIS A 271 -32.63 15.95 19.68
CA HIS A 271 -32.45 16.88 20.82
C HIS A 271 -30.98 17.04 21.25
N LEU A 272 -30.04 16.51 20.46
CA LEU A 272 -28.61 16.63 20.69
C LEU A 272 -28.19 18.11 20.64
N ARG A 273 -27.31 18.54 21.57
CA ARG A 273 -26.66 19.86 21.49
C ARG A 273 -25.14 19.71 21.50
N ILE A 274 -24.47 20.52 20.69
CA ILE A 274 -23.01 20.65 20.73
C ILE A 274 -22.68 21.79 21.70
N ILE A 275 -21.78 21.58 22.64
CA ILE A 275 -21.35 22.60 23.62
C ILE A 275 -19.84 22.52 23.85
N SER A 276 -19.21 23.63 24.29
CA SER A 276 -17.82 23.63 24.75
C SER A 276 -17.68 23.00 26.14
N LEU A 277 -16.45 22.71 26.55
CA LEU A 277 -16.16 22.23 27.89
C LEU A 277 -16.55 23.28 28.95
N SER A 278 -16.27 24.57 28.73
CA SER A 278 -16.67 25.64 29.65
C SER A 278 -18.19 25.71 29.84
N GLU A 279 -18.97 25.55 28.77
CA GLU A 279 -20.44 25.50 28.82
C GLU A 279 -20.92 24.29 29.64
N ALA A 280 -20.29 23.12 29.47
CA ALA A 280 -20.60 21.92 30.25
C ALA A 280 -20.31 22.13 31.75
N ARG A 281 -19.17 22.74 32.09
CA ARG A 281 -18.82 23.08 33.48
C ARG A 281 -19.77 24.11 34.09
N ALA A 282 -20.22 25.08 33.29
CA ALA A 282 -21.21 26.06 33.74
C ALA A 282 -22.56 25.41 34.07
N MET A 283 -22.95 24.32 33.39
CA MET A 283 -24.16 23.56 33.74
C MET A 283 -24.04 22.88 35.11
N ILE A 284 -22.84 22.42 35.46
CA ILE A 284 -22.54 21.86 36.80
C ILE A 284 -22.66 22.96 37.85
N ALA A 285 -22.00 24.11 37.62
CA ALA A 285 -21.94 25.21 38.59
C ALA A 285 -23.28 25.91 38.83
N LYS A 286 -24.18 25.98 37.84
CA LYS A 286 -25.50 26.65 37.97
C LYS A 286 -26.53 25.87 38.79
N SER A 287 -26.22 24.64 39.14
CA SER A 287 -27.15 23.67 39.73
C SER A 287 -26.66 23.12 41.07
N ALA A 288 -25.55 23.67 41.58
CA ALA A 288 -25.00 23.47 42.92
C ALA A 288 -25.41 24.64 43.82
#